data_AF-A0A9E3XML2-F1
#
_entry.id   AF-A0A9E3XML2-F1
#
_cell.length_a   1.000
_cell.length_b   1.000
_cell.length_c   1.000
_cell.angle_alpha   90.00
_cell.angle_beta   90.00
_cell.angle_gamma   90.00
#
_symmetry.space_group_name_H-M   'P 1'
#
loop_
_entity.id
_entity.type
_entity.pdbx_description
1 polymer ?
#
loop_
_entity_poly.entity_id
_entity_poly.type
_entity_poly.pdbx_seq_one_letter_code
_entity_poly.pdbx_strand_id
1 'polypeptide(L)'
;ELLLRALRVRMMQGSGFLDDMAMIDEAAQDVGLDVAQLHAWMDEPETKHLLEADRAAARSPLPAALALNHKLAPSEDGGRRYTAPSIELHEGSRVEVAPGFQPWETYEALVA
;
A
#
# COMPACT_ATOMS: atom_id res chain seq x y z
N GLU A 1 -8.69 7.10 3.09
CA GLU A 1 -8.25 6.01 3.99
C GLU A 1 -9.37 5.13 4.56
N LEU A 2 -10.57 5.65 4.83
CA LEU A 2 -11.66 4.87 5.46
C LEU A 2 -12.01 3.58 4.70
N LEU A 3 -12.15 3.65 3.35
CA LEU A 3 -12.41 2.47 2.52
C LEU A 3 -11.31 1.40 2.63
N LEU A 4 -10.04 1.80 2.55
CA LEU A 4 -8.90 0.88 2.68
C LEU A 4 -8.90 0.18 4.04
N ARG A 5 -9.25 0.89 5.12
CA ARG A 5 -9.40 0.30 6.45
C ARG A 5 -10.55 -0.71 6.48
N ALA A 6 -11.72 -0.36 5.93
CA ALA A 6 -12.88 -1.24 5.90
C ALA A 6 -12.58 -2.55 5.13
N LEU A 7 -11.95 -2.45 3.96
CA LEU A 7 -11.51 -3.59 3.15
C LEU A 7 -10.55 -4.51 3.92
N ARG A 8 -9.52 -3.93 4.57
CA ARG A 8 -8.56 -4.70 5.38
C ARG A 8 -9.23 -5.45 6.52
N VAL A 9 -10.13 -4.78 7.26
CA VAL A 9 -10.85 -5.41 8.38
C VAL A 9 -11.71 -6.58 7.90
N ARG A 10 -12.51 -6.38 6.84
CA ARG A 10 -13.37 -7.44 6.27
C ARG A 10 -12.55 -8.63 5.77
N MET A 11 -11.44 -8.39 5.08
CA MET A 11 -10.54 -9.45 4.61
C MET A 11 -9.96 -10.26 5.79
N MET A 12 -9.46 -9.57 6.81
CA MET A 12 -8.83 -10.20 7.98
C MET A 12 -9.84 -10.93 8.88
N GLN A 13 -11.11 -10.52 8.86
CA GLN A 13 -12.20 -11.20 9.57
C GLN A 13 -12.78 -12.39 8.80
N GLY A 14 -12.33 -12.62 7.55
CA GLY A 14 -12.81 -13.72 6.72
C GLY A 14 -14.21 -13.48 6.14
N SER A 15 -14.63 -12.22 6.02
CA SER A 15 -15.96 -11.84 5.50
C SER A 15 -16.07 -11.90 3.98
N GLY A 16 -14.96 -12.12 3.25
CA GLY A 16 -14.91 -12.16 1.79
C GLY A 16 -13.48 -12.05 1.24
N PHE A 17 -13.36 -11.91 -0.08
CA PHE A 17 -12.09 -11.69 -0.78
C PHE A 17 -12.06 -10.31 -1.48
N LEU A 18 -10.87 -9.71 -1.56
CA LEU A 18 -10.69 -8.37 -2.12
C LEU A 18 -10.95 -8.26 -3.63
N ASP A 19 -11.08 -9.38 -4.34
CA ASP A 19 -11.48 -9.46 -5.74
C ASP A 19 -12.99 -9.68 -5.93
N ASP A 20 -13.75 -9.78 -4.83
CA ASP A 20 -15.21 -9.83 -4.86
C ASP A 20 -15.79 -8.40 -4.83
N MET A 21 -16.49 -8.01 -5.90
CA MET A 21 -17.15 -6.72 -6.00
C MET A 21 -18.21 -6.51 -4.92
N ALA A 22 -18.91 -7.55 -4.47
CA ALA A 22 -19.88 -7.42 -3.40
C ALA A 22 -19.22 -6.97 -2.09
N MET A 23 -18.04 -7.52 -1.77
CA MET A 23 -17.26 -7.11 -0.59
C MET A 23 -16.78 -5.66 -0.69
N ILE A 24 -16.39 -5.21 -1.89
CA ILE A 24 -15.97 -3.83 -2.14
C ILE A 24 -17.14 -2.86 -1.94
N ASP A 25 -18.32 -3.20 -2.47
CA ASP A 25 -19.53 -2.37 -2.39
C ASP A 25 -19.99 -2.22 -0.94
N GLU A 26 -20.02 -3.31 -0.18
CA GLU A 26 -20.36 -3.29 1.24
C GLU A 26 -19.35 -2.45 2.05
N ALA A 27 -18.05 -2.56 1.76
CA ALA A 27 -17.02 -1.73 2.41
C ALA A 27 -17.16 -0.24 2.06
N ALA A 28 -17.61 0.09 0.85
CA ALA A 28 -17.90 1.45 0.43
C ALA A 28 -19.11 2.02 1.19
N GLN A 29 -20.17 1.23 1.31
CA GLN A 29 -21.37 1.60 2.07
C GLN A 29 -21.06 1.85 3.55
N ASP A 30 -20.24 1.00 4.18
CA ASP A 30 -19.83 1.15 5.59
C ASP A 30 -19.21 2.52 5.89
N VAL A 31 -18.54 3.11 4.89
CA VAL A 31 -17.82 4.39 5.03
C VAL A 31 -18.56 5.56 4.35
N GLY A 32 -19.79 5.33 3.89
CA GLY A 32 -20.65 6.36 3.29
C GLY A 32 -20.22 6.79 1.89
N LEU A 33 -19.48 5.95 1.15
CA LEU A 33 -19.17 6.19 -0.26
C LEU A 33 -20.32 5.73 -1.17
N ASP A 34 -20.59 6.50 -2.21
CA ASP A 34 -21.51 6.10 -3.27
C ASP A 34 -20.88 4.98 -4.11
N VAL A 35 -21.53 3.83 -4.14
CA VAL A 35 -21.10 2.63 -4.88
C VAL A 35 -21.02 2.90 -6.38
N ALA A 36 -22.01 3.61 -6.95
CA ALA A 36 -22.02 3.89 -8.38
C ALA A 36 -20.86 4.81 -8.78
N GLN A 37 -20.55 5.79 -7.93
CA GLN A 37 -19.40 6.68 -8.12
C GLN A 37 -18.07 5.91 -7.97
N LEU A 38 -17.97 4.98 -7.01
CA LEU A 38 -16.78 4.14 -6.84
C LEU A 38 -16.54 3.28 -8.08
N HIS A 39 -17.58 2.65 -8.63
CA HIS A 39 -17.47 1.86 -9.86
C HIS A 39 -17.01 2.72 -11.03
N ALA A 40 -17.56 3.93 -11.18
CA ALA A 40 -17.12 4.87 -12.20
C ALA A 40 -15.62 5.19 -12.07
N TRP A 41 -15.12 5.48 -10.86
CA TRP A 41 -13.70 5.69 -10.62
C TRP A 41 -12.85 4.46 -10.93
N MET A 42 -13.31 3.25 -10.60
CA MET A 42 -12.58 2.01 -10.91
C MET A 42 -12.42 1.78 -12.42
N ASP A 43 -13.38 2.23 -13.21
CA ASP A 43 -13.35 2.10 -14.67
C ASP A 43 -12.57 3.21 -15.37
N GLU A 44 -12.35 4.35 -14.70
CA GLU A 44 -11.62 5.48 -15.25
C GLU A 44 -10.18 5.09 -15.68
N PRO A 45 -9.75 5.45 -16.90
CA PRO A 45 -8.38 5.21 -17.36
C PRO A 45 -7.32 5.86 -16.46
N GLU A 46 -7.66 7.01 -15.86
CA GLU A 46 -6.76 7.73 -14.95
C GLU A 46 -6.48 6.90 -13.69
N THR A 47 -7.49 6.29 -13.07
CA THR A 47 -7.31 5.39 -11.92
C THR A 47 -6.36 4.23 -12.23
N LYS A 48 -6.50 3.61 -13.41
CA LYS A 48 -5.62 2.52 -13.85
C LYS A 48 -4.20 3.01 -14.07
N HIS A 49 -4.03 4.19 -14.66
CA HIS A 49 -2.73 4.80 -14.87
C HIS A 49 -2.03 5.13 -13.54
N LEU A 50 -2.74 5.74 -12.59
CA LEU A 50 -2.22 6.06 -11.27
C LEU A 50 -1.82 4.79 -10.49
N LEU A 51 -2.63 3.72 -10.54
CA LEU A 51 -2.31 2.43 -9.92
C LEU A 51 -1.02 1.82 -10.47
N GLU A 52 -0.84 1.81 -11.80
CA GLU A 52 0.39 1.29 -12.40
C GLU A 52 1.60 2.17 -12.09
N ALA A 53 1.43 3.49 -11.98
CA ALA A 53 2.47 4.42 -11.55
C ALA A 53 2.91 4.15 -10.09
N ASP A 54 1.96 4.00 -9.17
CA ASP A 54 2.22 3.66 -7.77
C ASP A 54 2.92 2.30 -7.64
N ARG A 55 2.47 1.31 -8.42
CA ARG A 55 3.08 -0.02 -8.48
C ARG A 55 4.51 0.03 -9.00
N ALA A 56 4.78 0.85 -10.02
CA ALA A 56 6.12 1.03 -10.56
C ALA A 56 7.04 1.73 -9.55
N ALA A 57 6.55 2.78 -8.88
CA ALA A 57 7.28 3.47 -7.82
C ALA A 57 7.65 2.53 -6.67
N ALA A 58 6.70 1.73 -6.19
CA ALA A 58 6.93 0.74 -5.14
C ALA A 58 7.93 -0.38 -5.54
N ARG A 59 8.16 -0.59 -6.84
CA ARG A 59 9.14 -1.54 -7.39
C ARG A 59 10.53 -0.92 -7.58
N SER A 60 10.70 0.37 -7.31
CA SER A 60 11.99 1.07 -7.39
C SER A 60 12.37 1.67 -6.02
N PRO A 61 12.61 0.85 -4.99
CA PRO A 61 12.92 1.34 -3.65
C PRO A 61 14.29 2.02 -3.59
N LEU A 62 14.43 3.00 -2.70
CA LEU A 62 15.72 3.61 -2.38
C LEU A 62 16.73 2.57 -1.82
N PRO A 63 18.06 2.77 -1.97
CA PRO A 63 19.07 1.86 -1.45
C PRO A 63 18.95 1.56 0.06
N ALA A 64 18.48 2.53 0.86
CA ALA A 64 18.21 2.33 2.28
C ALA A 64 17.11 1.29 2.52
N ALA A 65 16.09 1.25 1.65
CA ALA A 65 15.09 0.19 1.58
C ALA A 65 15.63 -1.12 0.95
N LEU A 66 16.94 -1.34 0.90
CA LEU A 66 17.53 -2.64 0.55
C LEU A 66 18.57 -3.10 1.59
N ALA A 67 18.79 -2.32 2.66
CA ALA A 67 19.87 -2.57 3.61
C ALA A 67 19.72 -3.89 4.40
N LEU A 68 18.50 -4.31 4.75
CA LEU A 68 18.27 -5.56 5.49
C LEU A 68 18.08 -6.73 4.53
N ASN A 69 19.17 -7.16 3.89
CA ASN A 69 19.17 -8.19 2.84
C ASN A 69 18.46 -9.50 3.24
N HIS A 70 18.48 -9.86 4.53
CA HIS A 70 17.82 -11.06 5.07
C HIS A 70 16.28 -10.93 5.18
N LYS A 71 15.74 -9.72 5.02
CA LYS A 71 14.29 -9.44 5.03
C LYS A 71 13.71 -9.19 3.63
N LEU A 72 14.53 -9.31 2.58
CA LEU A 72 14.10 -9.07 1.21
C LEU A 72 13.59 -10.37 0.57
N ALA A 73 12.54 -10.25 -0.24
CA ALA A 73 12.06 -11.31 -1.12
C ALA A 73 12.65 -11.14 -2.54
N PRO A 74 12.81 -12.24 -3.30
CA PRO A 74 13.12 -12.17 -4.73
C PRO A 74 12.06 -11.36 -5.48
N SER A 75 12.49 -10.64 -6.51
CA SER A 75 11.62 -9.89 -7.42
C SER A 75 11.68 -10.52 -8.83
N GLU A 76 10.60 -10.33 -9.60
CA GLU A 76 10.42 -10.91 -10.94
C GLU A 76 11.48 -10.45 -11.95
N ASP A 77 12.05 -9.27 -11.73
CA ASP A 77 13.11 -8.64 -12.51
C ASP A 77 14.53 -9.09 -12.10
N GLY A 78 14.64 -10.13 -11.25
CA GLY A 78 15.93 -10.63 -10.74
C GLY A 78 16.50 -9.80 -9.58
N GLY A 79 15.80 -8.75 -9.15
CA GLY A 79 16.16 -7.95 -7.98
C GLY A 79 15.72 -8.58 -6.64
N ARG A 80 15.94 -7.83 -5.57
CA ARG A 80 15.39 -8.10 -4.23
C ARG A 80 14.59 -6.89 -3.77
N ARG A 81 13.45 -7.12 -3.12
CA ARG A 81 12.60 -6.04 -2.60
C ARG A 81 11.95 -6.44 -1.28
N TYR A 82 11.51 -5.47 -0.49
CA TYR A 82 10.63 -5.79 0.63
C TYR A 82 9.27 -6.27 0.11
N THR A 83 8.73 -7.29 0.78
CA THR A 83 7.29 -7.51 0.79
C THR A 83 6.67 -6.43 1.68
N ALA A 84 5.65 -5.74 1.18
CA ALA A 84 4.96 -4.67 1.91
C ALA A 84 4.69 -5.04 3.39
N PRO A 85 4.71 -4.07 4.32
CA PRO A 85 4.81 -2.62 4.08
C PRO A 85 6.25 -2.09 4.05
N SER A 86 6.41 -0.87 3.51
CA SER A 86 7.59 -0.01 3.68
C SER A 86 7.12 1.44 3.74
N ILE A 87 7.85 2.30 4.45
CA ILE A 87 7.52 3.72 4.59
C ILE A 87 8.72 4.56 4.18
N GLU A 88 8.46 5.59 3.38
CA GLU A 88 9.40 6.67 3.06
C GLU A 88 8.85 7.99 3.63
N LEU A 89 9.68 8.74 4.35
CA LEU A 89 9.35 10.03 4.93
C LEU A 89 10.18 11.11 4.23
N HIS A 90 9.52 12.10 3.67
CA HIS A 90 10.13 13.12 2.81
C HIS A 90 10.12 14.48 3.52
N GLU A 91 11.29 15.11 3.67
CA GLU A 91 11.47 16.48 4.16
C GLU A 91 12.42 17.26 3.23
N GLY A 92 11.84 18.02 2.28
CA GLY A 92 12.63 18.69 1.25
C GLY A 92 13.40 17.68 0.39
N SER A 93 14.74 17.72 0.44
CA SER A 93 15.60 16.75 -0.25
C SER A 93 15.99 15.54 0.62
N ARG A 94 15.61 15.52 1.90
CA ARG A 94 15.89 14.42 2.81
C ARG A 94 14.81 13.36 2.69
N VAL A 95 15.22 12.10 2.56
CA VAL A 95 14.32 10.95 2.56
C VAL A 95 14.80 9.94 3.59
N GLU A 96 13.95 9.67 4.59
CA GLU A 96 14.16 8.64 5.60
C GLU A 96 13.32 7.41 5.26
N VAL A 97 13.87 6.22 5.49
CA VAL A 97 13.26 4.97 5.00
C VAL A 97 13.16 3.94 6.12
N ALA A 98 11.93 3.51 6.41
CA ALA A 98 11.62 2.41 7.33
C ALA A 98 11.11 1.20 6.54
N PRO A 99 11.98 0.22 6.26
CA PRO A 99 11.55 -0.94 5.52
C PRO A 99 10.86 -2.00 6.39
N GLY A 100 9.82 -2.63 5.86
CA GLY A 100 9.08 -3.67 6.57
C GLY A 100 8.15 -3.12 7.65
N PHE A 101 7.53 -4.04 8.38
CA PHE A 101 6.84 -3.73 9.62
C PHE A 101 7.88 -3.54 10.74
N GLN A 102 7.93 -2.35 11.33
CA GLN A 102 8.89 -1.98 12.37
C GLN A 102 8.17 -1.62 13.68
N PRO A 103 8.86 -1.75 14.83
CA PRO A 103 8.37 -1.19 16.10
C PRO A 103 8.18 0.33 16.02
N TRP A 104 7.31 0.87 16.89
CA TRP A 104 6.98 2.29 16.93
C TRP A 104 8.23 3.18 17.12
N GLU A 105 9.15 2.72 17.95
CA GLU A 105 10.41 3.37 18.31
C GLU A 105 11.29 3.64 17.08
N THR A 106 11.22 2.78 16.05
CA THR A 106 11.93 2.99 14.79
C THR A 106 11.41 4.25 14.09
N TYR A 107 10.10 4.46 14.08
CA TYR A 107 9.51 5.63 13.42
C TYR A 107 9.77 6.90 14.23
N GLU A 108 9.67 6.84 15.56
CA GLU A 108 10.02 7.95 16.46
C GLU A 108 11.48 8.40 16.25
N ALA A 109 12.42 7.45 16.16
CA ALA A 109 13.83 7.76 15.92
C ALA A 109 14.11 8.36 14.53
N LEU A 110 13.30 8.03 13.50
CA LEU A 110 13.46 8.57 12.15
C LEU A 110 12.97 10.02 12.02
N VAL A 111 11.99 10.43 12.83
CA VAL A 111 11.37 11.77 12.76
C VAL A 111 11.92 12.76 13.80
N ALA A 112 12.77 12.30 14.72
CA ALA A 112 13.44 13.14 15.72
C ALA A 112 14.57 13.99 15.11
#